data_AF-A0A545S9C1-F1
#
_entry.id   AF-A0A545S9C1-F1
#
_cell.length_a   1.000
_cell.length_b   1.000
_cell.length_c   1.000
_cell.angle_alpha   90.00
_cell.angle_beta   90.00
_cell.angle_gamma   90.00
#
_symmetry.space_group_name_H-M   'P 1'
#
loop_
_entity.id
_entity.type
_entity.pdbx_description
1 polymer ?
#
loop_
_entity_poly.entity_id
_entity_poly.type
_entity_poly.pdbx_seq_one_letter_code
_entity_poly.pdbx_strand_id
1 'polypeptide(L)'
;MSLELINFVYDSIANSVHENGLYDGIKALLGVSFGQFLSYVKNDDKDKFQERFLELLESNEELKKELMALKVTTGDNVHGDKITVNGEKNIGKIDSIVTLHIS
;
A
#
# COMPACT_ATOMS: atom_id res chain seq x y z
N MET A 1 1.25 11.22 -12.98
CA MET A 1 1.92 10.13 -12.25
C MET A 1 2.05 10.37 -10.74
N SER A 2 2.72 11.42 -10.24
CA SER A 2 2.81 11.66 -8.77
C SER A 2 1.45 11.98 -8.13
N LEU A 3 0.63 12.80 -8.77
CA LEU A 3 -0.69 13.20 -8.25
C LEU A 3 -1.68 12.03 -8.12
N GLU A 4 -1.64 11.08 -9.07
CA GLU A 4 -2.49 9.88 -9.04
C GLU A 4 -2.12 8.95 -7.90
N LEU A 5 -0.82 8.81 -7.60
CA LEU A 5 -0.35 8.03 -6.47
C LEU A 5 -0.75 8.69 -5.14
N ILE A 6 -0.58 10.00 -5.04
CA ILE A 6 -0.98 10.78 -3.85
C ILE A 6 -2.48 10.62 -3.59
N ASN A 7 -3.32 10.79 -4.63
CA ASN A 7 -4.76 10.61 -4.49
C ASN A 7 -5.12 9.16 -4.14
N PHE A 8 -4.46 8.16 -4.74
CA PHE A 8 -4.64 6.76 -4.39
C PHE A 8 -4.37 6.51 -2.91
N VAL A 9 -3.26 7.02 -2.37
CA VAL A 9 -2.91 6.86 -0.95
C VAL A 9 -3.91 7.60 -0.06
N TYR A 10 -4.29 8.84 -0.42
CA TYR A 10 -5.30 9.61 0.30
C TYR A 10 -6.62 8.84 0.40
N ASP A 11 -7.18 8.41 -0.74
CA ASP A 11 -8.44 7.65 -0.79
C ASP A 11 -8.31 6.30 -0.08
N SER A 12 -7.15 5.64 -0.16
CA SER A 12 -6.91 4.39 0.55
C SER A 12 -6.94 4.59 2.06
N ILE A 13 -6.41 5.70 2.58
CA ILE A 13 -6.45 6.00 4.01
C ILE A 13 -7.85 6.49 4.42
N ALA A 14 -8.49 7.30 3.58
CA ALA A 14 -9.81 7.90 3.87
C ALA A 14 -10.94 6.86 3.86
N ASN A 15 -10.91 5.93 2.90
CA ASN A 15 -11.99 4.98 2.67
C ASN A 15 -11.71 3.57 3.20
N SER A 16 -10.49 3.24 3.61
CA SER A 16 -10.22 1.90 4.14
C SER A 16 -10.71 1.74 5.57
N VAL A 17 -11.37 0.60 5.80
CA VAL A 17 -11.57 0.05 7.14
C VAL A 17 -10.21 -0.37 7.70
N HIS A 18 -9.98 -0.19 9.00
CA HIS A 18 -8.73 -0.49 9.72
C HIS A 18 -8.23 -1.96 9.66
N GLU A 19 -8.81 -2.80 8.80
CA GLU A 19 -8.49 -4.23 8.62
C GLU A 19 -8.24 -4.60 7.16
N ASN A 20 -8.05 -3.62 6.27
CA ASN A 20 -7.71 -3.86 4.87
C ASN A 20 -6.18 -3.95 4.69
N GLY A 21 -5.70 -4.99 4.00
CA GLY A 21 -4.27 -5.16 3.69
C GLY A 21 -3.63 -3.97 2.96
N LEU A 22 -4.42 -3.18 2.22
CA LEU A 22 -3.96 -1.93 1.62
C LEU A 22 -3.66 -0.84 2.67
N TYR A 23 -4.51 -0.72 3.69
CA TYR A 23 -4.32 0.23 4.79
C TYR A 23 -3.08 -0.13 5.61
N ASP A 24 -2.92 -1.41 5.98
CA ASP A 24 -1.73 -1.88 6.70
C ASP A 24 -0.45 -1.76 5.86
N GLY A 25 -0.53 -2.02 4.55
CA GLY A 25 0.59 -1.81 3.64
C GLY A 25 1.06 -0.36 3.59
N ILE A 26 0.12 0.58 3.41
CA ILE A 26 0.42 2.03 3.42
C ILE A 26 0.98 2.46 4.78
N LYS A 27 0.40 1.98 5.87
CA LYS A 27 0.85 2.27 7.24
C LYS A 27 2.27 1.74 7.49
N ALA A 28 2.59 0.54 7.02
CA ALA A 28 3.92 -0.03 7.16
C ALA A 28 4.97 0.77 6.37
N LEU A 29 4.63 1.20 5.15
CA LEU A 29 5.52 2.00 4.30
C LEU A 29 5.76 3.41 4.84
N LEU A 30 4.71 4.07 5.34
CA LEU A 30 4.81 5.43 5.89
C LEU A 30 5.35 5.46 7.32
N GLY A 31 5.29 4.33 8.04
CA GLY A 31 5.84 4.17 9.38
C GLY A 31 5.38 5.25 10.34
N VAL A 32 6.33 5.99 10.90
CA VAL A 32 6.07 7.05 11.89
C VAL A 32 5.29 8.23 11.31
N SER A 33 5.47 8.54 10.03
CA SER A 33 4.80 9.65 9.36
C SER A 33 3.32 9.34 9.09
N PHE A 34 2.92 8.07 9.15
CA PHE A 34 1.54 7.65 8.92
C PHE A 34 0.55 8.39 9.84
N GLY A 35 0.88 8.57 11.12
CA GLY A 35 0.00 9.25 12.07
C GLY A 35 -0.30 10.69 11.68
N GLN A 36 0.70 11.38 11.11
CA GLN A 36 0.55 12.75 10.62
C GLN A 36 -0.35 12.80 9.38
N PHE A 37 -0.14 11.90 8.42
CA PHE A 37 -0.96 11.81 7.22
C PHE A 37 -2.40 11.38 7.52
N LEU A 38 -2.60 10.46 8.47
CA LEU A 38 -3.91 10.08 8.97
C LEU A 38 -4.63 11.27 9.59
N SER A 39 -3.90 12.15 10.30
CA SER A 39 -4.48 13.38 10.83
C SER A 39 -4.98 14.30 9.72
N TYR A 40 -4.20 14.51 8.66
CA TYR A 40 -4.66 15.32 7.52
C TYR A 40 -5.92 14.76 6.88
N VAL A 41 -5.97 13.43 6.66
CA VAL A 41 -7.16 12.76 6.12
C VAL A 41 -8.37 12.93 7.05
N LYS A 42 -8.21 12.75 8.36
CA LYS A 42 -9.31 12.90 9.33
C LYS A 42 -9.85 14.32 9.45
N ASN A 43 -9.03 15.32 9.13
CA ASN A 43 -9.42 16.73 9.12
C ASN A 43 -9.87 17.22 7.73
N ASP A 44 -9.96 16.33 6.73
CA ASP A 44 -10.23 16.65 5.33
C ASP A 44 -9.24 17.68 4.74
N ASP A 45 -8.03 17.73 5.29
CA ASP A 45 -6.98 18.72 5.00
C ASP A 45 -6.16 18.25 3.76
N LYS A 46 -6.87 18.02 2.64
CA LYS A 46 -6.33 17.37 1.44
C LYS A 46 -5.17 18.12 0.81
N ASP A 47 -5.22 19.44 0.77
CA ASP A 47 -4.12 20.27 0.24
C ASP A 47 -2.80 20.04 1.00
N LYS A 48 -2.86 20.04 2.34
CA LYS A 48 -1.68 19.76 3.18
C LYS A 48 -1.20 18.33 3.03
N PHE A 49 -2.12 17.38 2.92
CA PHE A 49 -1.74 16.01 2.63
C PHE A 49 -0.95 15.95 1.33
N GLN A 50 -1.47 16.55 0.26
CA GLN A 50 -0.84 16.50 -1.06
C GLN A 50 0.54 17.17 -1.07
N GLU A 51 0.67 18.35 -0.48
CA GLU A 51 1.94 19.07 -0.37
C GLU A 51 2.99 18.24 0.37
N ARG A 52 2.67 17.79 1.59
CA ARG A 52 3.62 17.04 2.43
C ARG A 52 3.96 15.68 1.87
N PHE A 53 2.98 15.02 1.24
CA PHE A 53 3.21 13.71 0.64
C PHE A 53 4.06 13.83 -0.62
N LEU A 54 3.89 14.90 -1.41
CA LEU A 54 4.74 15.17 -2.56
C LEU A 54 6.20 15.39 -2.11
N GLU A 55 6.44 16.24 -1.12
CA GLU A 55 7.78 16.47 -0.56
C GLU A 55 8.45 15.16 -0.09
N LEU A 56 7.65 14.28 0.54
CA LEU A 56 8.12 12.98 1.01
C LEU A 56 8.50 12.05 -0.14
N LEU A 57 7.70 12.00 -1.20
CA LEU A 57 7.99 11.19 -2.38
C LEU A 57 9.19 11.71 -3.18
N GLU A 58 9.41 13.03 -3.21
CA GLU A 58 10.57 13.64 -3.86
C GLU A 58 11.85 13.39 -3.06
N SER A 59 11.75 13.37 -1.73
CA SER A 59 12.88 13.08 -0.84
C SER A 59 13.18 11.58 -0.70
N ASN A 60 12.24 10.71 -1.06
CA ASN A 60 12.36 9.26 -0.91
C ASN A 60 11.81 8.51 -2.13
N GLU A 61 12.69 8.32 -3.13
CA GLU A 61 12.36 7.59 -4.34
C GLU A 61 12.06 6.10 -4.10
N GLU A 62 12.63 5.49 -3.07
CA GLU A 62 12.37 4.09 -2.72
C GLU A 62 10.92 3.91 -2.25
N LEU A 63 10.49 4.77 -1.32
CA LEU A 63 9.09 4.81 -0.86
C LEU A 63 8.13 5.01 -2.04
N LYS A 64 8.46 5.89 -2.99
CA LYS A 64 7.67 6.10 -4.19
C LYS A 64 7.53 4.82 -5.03
N LYS A 65 8.61 4.04 -5.19
CA LYS A 65 8.56 2.75 -5.91
C LYS A 65 7.71 1.73 -5.17
N GLU A 66 7.86 1.61 -3.85
CA GLU A 66 7.07 0.66 -3.06
C GLU A 66 5.57 0.97 -3.08
N LEU A 67 5.20 2.26 -2.97
CA LEU A 67 3.80 2.68 -3.08
C LEU A 67 3.24 2.46 -4.49
N MET A 68 4.04 2.66 -5.54
CA MET A 68 3.63 2.32 -6.91
C MET A 68 3.40 0.81 -7.08
N ALA A 69 4.29 -0.02 -6.53
CA ALA A 69 4.14 -1.48 -6.56
C ALA A 69 2.88 -1.93 -5.80
N LEU A 70 2.58 -1.31 -4.65
CA LEU A 70 1.36 -1.57 -3.89
C LEU A 70 0.10 -1.22 -4.70
N LYS A 71 0.08 -0.08 -5.40
CA LYS A 71 -1.02 0.34 -6.29
C LYS A 71 -1.24 -0.64 -7.45
N VAL A 72 -0.18 -1.13 -8.07
CA VAL A 72 -0.27 -2.13 -9.15
C VAL A 72 -0.79 -3.46 -8.60
N THR A 73 -0.25 -3.91 -7.47
CA THR A 73 -0.62 -5.19 -6.84
C THR A 73 -2.09 -5.22 -6.43
N THR A 74 -2.63 -4.11 -5.94
CA THR A 74 -4.07 -3.96 -5.63
C THR A 74 -4.94 -3.75 -6.86
N GLY A 75 -4.39 -3.29 -7.98
CA GLY A 75 -5.08 -3.21 -9.27
C GLY A 75 -5.20 -4.54 -10.01
N ASP A 76 -4.25 -5.46 -9.82
CA ASP A 76 -4.16 -6.73 -10.55
C ASP A 76 -4.76 -7.95 -9.82
N ASN A 77 -5.12 -7.84 -8.53
CA ASN A 77 -5.53 -9.00 -7.72
C ASN A 77 -7.00 -8.95 -7.26
N VAL A 78 -7.91 -9.29 -8.17
CA VAL A 78 -9.11 -10.10 -7.85
C VAL A 78 -9.12 -11.34 -8.74
N HIS A 79 -8.02 -12.11 -8.73
CA HIS A 79 -8.01 -13.52 -9.10
C HIS A 79 -6.83 -14.25 -8.45
N GLY A 80 -7.06 -14.72 -7.21
CA GLY A 80 -6.67 -16.07 -6.77
C GLY A 80 -5.21 -16.52 -6.67
N ASP A 81 -4.18 -15.74 -7.02
CA ASP A 81 -2.79 -16.26 -6.97
C ASP A 81 -1.84 -15.35 -6.19
N LYS A 82 -1.44 -15.83 -5.01
CA LYS A 82 -0.20 -15.54 -4.27
C LYS A 82 0.49 -14.19 -4.60
N ILE A 83 0.20 -13.19 -3.76
CA ILE A 83 0.98 -11.95 -3.68
C ILE A 83 2.44 -12.28 -3.30
N THR A 84 3.37 -12.09 -4.24
CA THR A 84 4.80 -12.12 -3.97
C THR A 84 5.30 -10.68 -3.90
N VAL A 85 5.44 -10.15 -2.69
CA VAL A 85 6.12 -8.87 -2.45
C VAL A 85 7.63 -9.11 -2.56
N ASN A 86 8.25 -8.55 -3.60
CA ASN A 86 9.71 -8.52 -3.78
C ASN A 86 10.34 -7.58 -2.74
N GLY A 87 10.37 -8.01 -1.50
CA GLY A 87 11.46 -7.73 -0.57
C GLY A 87 12.02 -9.08 -0.18
N GLU A 88 13.32 -9.31 -0.33
CA GLU A 88 13.96 -10.54 0.14
C GLU A 88 13.65 -10.74 1.63
N LYS A 89 12.63 -11.55 1.90
CA LYS A 89 12.48 -12.27 3.16
C LYS A 89 12.02 -13.65 2.79
N ASN A 90 12.98 -14.57 2.83
CA ASN A 90 12.73 -16.00 2.91
C ASN A 90 11.80 -16.25 4.11
N ILE A 91 10.50 -16.26 3.88
CA ILE A 91 9.53 -16.85 4.81
C ILE A 91 9.35 -18.28 4.31
N GLY A 92 9.91 -19.20 5.09
CA GLY A 92 10.18 -20.58 4.69
C GLY A 92 8.99 -21.32 4.08
N LYS A 93 9.34 -22.27 3.19
CA LYS A 93 8.57 -23.45 2.79
C LYS A 93 7.04 -23.29 2.85
N ILE A 94 6.44 -22.98 1.71
CA ILE A 94 5.04 -23.31 1.48
C ILE A 94 4.99 -24.83 1.31
N ASP A 95 4.72 -25.53 2.40
CA ASP A 95 4.45 -26.96 2.38
C ASP A 95 3.00 -27.18 1.88
N SER A 96 2.89 -27.88 0.76
CA SER A 96 1.72 -28.62 0.29
C SER A 96 0.40 -27.86 0.04
N ILE A 97 0.14 -27.51 -1.23
CA ILE A 97 -1.24 -27.45 -1.74
C ILE A 97 -1.56 -28.84 -2.28
N VAL A 98 -2.43 -29.57 -1.57
CA VAL A 98 -2.98 -30.86 -1.99
C VAL A 98 -3.83 -30.67 -3.24
N THR A 99 -3.39 -31.23 -4.37
CA THR A 99 -4.23 -31.41 -5.56
C THR A 99 -5.26 -32.49 -5.28
N LEU A 100 -6.52 -32.12 -5.06
CA LEU A 100 -7.63 -33.06 -5.03
C LEU A 100 -8.09 -33.34 -6.47
N HIS A 101 -7.56 -34.39 -7.09
CA HIS A 101 -8.18 -34.96 -8.28
C HIS A 101 -9.43 -35.74 -7.85
N ILE A 102 -10.60 -35.23 -8.22
CA ILE A 102 -11.84 -36.01 -8.26
C ILE A 102 -12.06 -36.41 -9.71
N SER A 103 -11.89 -37.70 -10.01
CA SER A 103 -12.43 -38.39 -11.19
C SER A 103 -12.60 -39.86 -10.85
#